data_AF-A0A1W1GTG1-F1
#
_entry.id   AF-A0A1W1GTG1-F1
#
_cell.length_a   1.000
_cell.length_b   1.000
_cell.length_c   1.000
_cell.angle_alpha   90.00
_cell.angle_beta   90.00
_cell.angle_gamma   90.00
#
_symmetry.space_group_name_H-M   'P 1'
#
loop_
_entity.id
_entity.type
_entity.pdbx_description
1 polymer ?
#
loop_
_entity_poly.entity_id
_entity_poly.type
_entity_poly.pdbx_seq_one_letter_code
_entity_poly.pdbx_strand_id
1 'polypeptide(L)' 'MKFNARLVLLTRAVEQPGVVNLHFRAEGEAVLPQMVIPVGPADAYALKFGALYRFEPVEVDELPVALP' A
#
# COMPACT_ATOMS: atom_id res chain seq x y z
N MET A 1 -9.96 -13.49 -0.69
CA MET A 1 -9.98 -12.97 -2.08
C MET A 1 -8.60 -12.43 -2.42
N LYS A 2 -8.02 -12.79 -3.57
CA LYS A 2 -6.67 -12.37 -3.98
C LYS A 2 -6.76 -11.53 -5.24
N PHE A 3 -5.99 -10.45 -5.35
CA PHE A 3 -5.93 -9.63 -6.57
C PHE A 3 -4.53 -9.06 -6.77
N ASN A 4 -4.23 -8.63 -7.99
CA ASN A 4 -2.96 -8.02 -8.35
C ASN A 4 -3.13 -6.51 -8.48
N ALA A 5 -2.15 -5.73 -8.04
CA ALA A 5 -2.15 -4.29 -8.22
C ALA A 5 -0.75 -3.75 -8.52
N ARG A 6 -0.68 -2.76 -9.42
CA ARG A 6 0.56 -2.11 -9.84
C ARG A 6 0.81 -0.87 -9.00
N LEU A 7 2.03 -0.70 -8.50
CA LEU A 7 2.46 0.53 -7.82
C LEU A 7 2.61 1.65 -8.85
N VAL A 8 1.80 2.70 -8.75
CA VAL A 8 1.71 3.80 -9.75
C VAL A 8 2.16 5.16 -9.24
N LEU A 9 2.27 5.36 -7.93
CA LEU A 9 2.75 6.62 -7.35
C LEU A 9 3.27 6.42 -5.91
N LEU A 10 4.27 7.21 -5.54
CA LEU A 10 4.74 7.37 -4.17
C LEU A 10 4.66 8.85 -3.81
N THR A 11 3.95 9.21 -2.74
CA THR A 11 3.88 10.60 -2.26
C THR A 11 4.25 10.68 -0.78
N ARG A 12 5.03 11.69 -0.39
CA ARG A 12 5.28 11.97 1.02
C ARG A 12 4.03 12.63 1.62
N ALA A 13 3.62 12.20 2.81
CA ALA A 13 2.55 12.87 3.55
C ALA A 13 3.13 14.14 4.20
N VAL A 14 2.73 15.32 3.71
CA VAL A 14 3.26 16.60 4.20
C VAL A 14 2.95 16.82 5.67
N GLU A 15 1.78 16.35 6.13
CA GLU A 15 1.31 16.52 7.51
C GLU A 15 1.86 15.46 8.48
N GLN A 16 2.50 14.39 7.97
CA GLN A 16 3.01 13.28 8.79
C GLN A 16 4.46 12.97 8.41
N PRO A 17 5.44 13.60 9.09
CA PRO A 17 6.85 13.31 8.91
C PRO A 17 7.12 11.82 9.10
N GLY A 18 7.80 11.20 8.12
CA GLY A 18 8.10 9.77 8.14
C GLY A 18 7.04 8.89 7.51
N VAL A 19 5.95 9.43 6.95
CA VAL A 19 4.95 8.64 6.22
C VAL A 19 5.06 8.85 4.70
N VAL A 20 5.04 7.74 3.97
CA VAL A 20 4.97 7.69 2.52
C VAL A 20 3.68 6.97 2.12
N ASN A 21 2.89 7.60 1.27
CA ASN A 21 1.69 7.03 0.69
C ASN A 21 2.05 6.29 -0.61
N LEU A 22 1.81 4.99 -0.62
CA LEU A 22 1.92 4.13 -1.78
C LEU A 22 0.58 4.02 -2.47
N HIS A 23 0.56 4.29 -3.77
CA HIS A 23 -0.66 4.24 -4.58
C HIS A 23 -0.63 3.03 -5.51
N PHE A 24 -1.61 2.13 -5.33
CA PHE A 24 -1.75 0.93 -6.14
C PHE A 24 -2.99 1.00 -7.01
N ARG A 25 -2.86 0.54 -8.26
CA ARG A 25 -3.98 0.35 -9.19
C ARG A 25 -4.17 -1.14 -9.43
N ALA A 26 -5.34 -1.67 -9.08
CA ALA A 26 -5.66 -3.07 -9.33
C ALA A 26 -5.67 -3.40 -10.83
N GLU A 27 -5.19 -4.58 -11.22
CA GLU A 27 -5.32 -5.10 -12.57
C GLU A 27 -6.58 -5.97 -12.70
N GLY A 28 -7.40 -5.72 -13.71
CA GLY A 28 -8.53 -6.60 -14.05
C GLY A 28 -9.88 -5.91 -14.26
N GLU A 29 -10.07 -4.65 -13.85
CA GLU A 29 -11.29 -3.89 -14.11
C GLU A 29 -10.93 -2.39 -14.20
N ALA A 30 -11.42 -1.72 -15.24
CA ALA A 30 -11.09 -0.32 -15.54
C ALA A 30 -11.58 0.70 -14.50
N VAL A 31 -12.30 0.25 -13.46
CA VAL A 31 -13.00 1.10 -12.48
C VAL A 31 -12.71 0.66 -11.04
N LEU A 32 -11.68 -0.15 -10.79
CA LEU A 32 -11.33 -0.47 -9.40
C LEU A 32 -10.74 0.76 -8.69
N PRO A 33 -11.13 1.00 -7.42
CA PRO A 33 -10.62 2.13 -6.66
C PRO A 33 -9.09 2.03 -6.51
N GLN A 34 -8.44 3.18 -6.63
CA GLN A 34 -7.02 3.31 -6.30
C GLN A 34 -6.84 3.08 -4.81
N MET A 35 -5.96 2.14 -4.45
CA MET A 35 -5.63 1.87 -3.07
C MET A 35 -4.47 2.76 -2.63
N VAL A 36 -4.62 3.40 -1.47
CA VAL A 36 -3.56 4.20 -0.86
C VAL A 36 -3.16 3.53 0.45
N ILE A 37 -1.89 3.18 0.58
CA ILE A 37 -1.34 2.51 1.77
C ILE A 37 -0.27 3.43 2.37
N PRO A 38 -0.48 3.97 3.58
CA PRO A 38 0.54 4.72 4.30
C PRO A 38 1.54 3.74 4.93
N VAL A 39 2.82 3.96 4.69
CA VAL A 39 3.92 3.15 5.23
C VAL A 39 5.10 4.02 5.64
N GLY A 40 6.05 3.43 6.36
CA GLY A 40 7.34 4.09 6.64
C GLY A 40 8.23 4.17 5.39
N PRO A 41 9.28 5.03 5.39
CA PRO A 41 10.10 5.25 4.19
C PRO A 41 10.91 4.02 3.81
N ALA A 42 11.34 3.22 4.80
CA ALA A 42 12.07 1.98 4.56
C ALA A 42 11.23 0.97 3.77
N ASP A 43 9.97 0.76 4.16
CA ASP A 43 9.05 -0.14 3.45
C ASP A 43 8.70 0.40 2.07
N ALA A 44 8.46 1.71 1.95
CA ALA A 44 8.18 2.34 0.66
C ALA A 44 9.33 2.18 -0.34
N TYR A 45 10.58 2.36 0.11
CA TYR A 45 11.76 2.27 -0.74
C TYR A 45 12.22 0.83 -1.03
N ALA A 46 11.70 -0.16 -0.30
CA ALA A 46 11.88 -1.57 -0.64
C ALA A 46 11.04 -2.00 -1.86
N LEU A 47 10.01 -1.23 -2.22
CA LEU A 47 9.12 -1.52 -3.33
C LEU A 47 9.55 -0.81 -4.63
N LYS A 48 9.31 -1.46 -5.76
CA LYS A 48 9.68 -0.99 -7.09
C LYS A 48 8.48 -0.35 -7.78
N PHE A 49 8.63 0.91 -8.17
CA PHE A 49 7.65 1.62 -8.99
C PHE A 49 7.32 0.84 -10.28
N GLY A 50 6.03 0.77 -10.65
CA GLY A 50 5.55 0.06 -11.83
C GLY A 50 5.50 -1.47 -11.70
N ALA A 51 6.02 -2.05 -10.62
CA ALA A 51 5.93 -3.49 -10.38
C ALA A 51 4.51 -3.90 -9.99
N LEU A 52 4.17 -5.14 -10.35
CA LEU A 52 2.89 -5.77 -10.00
C LEU A 52 3.07 -6.54 -8.69
N TYR A 53 2.17 -6.31 -7.75
CA TYR A 53 2.14 -6.94 -6.44
C TYR A 53 0.85 -7.73 -6.25
N ARG A 54 0.95 -8.87 -5.57
CA ARG A 54 -0.21 -9.71 -5.23
C ARG A 54 -0.65 -9.40 -3.81
N PHE A 55 -1.92 -9.04 -3.66
CA PHE A 55 -2.56 -8.82 -2.37
C PHE A 55 -3.34 -10.06 -1.98
N GLU A 56 -3.07 -10.56 -0.77
CA GLU A 56 -3.69 -11.76 -0.23
C GLU A 56 -4.17 -11.48 1.21
N PRO A 57 -5.32 -12.02 1.62
CA PRO A 57 -5.79 -11.90 2.99
C PRO A 57 -4.93 -12.80 3.87
N VAL A 58 -4.44 -12.25 4.96
CA VAL A 58 -3.74 -12.98 6.02
C VAL A 58 -4.58 -12.82 7.27
N GLU A 59 -4.95 -13.94 7.90
CA GLU A 59 -5.63 -13.93 9.19
C GLU A 59 -4.64 -13.42 10.26
N VAL A 60 -5.08 -12.48 11.08
CA VAL A 60 -4.31 -11.93 12.19
C VAL A 60 -5.09 -12.19 13.47
N ASP A 61 -4.48 -12.95 14.39
CA ASP A 61 -5.12 -13.37 15.64
C ASP A 61 -5.33 -12.20 16.61
N GLU A 62 -4.46 -11.17 16.58
CA GLU A 62 -4.61 -9.92 17.32
C GLU A 62 -4.05 -8.75 16.49
N LEU A 63 -4.82 -7.66 16.33
CA LEU A 63 -4.27 -6.39 15.85
C LEU A 63 -3.43 -5.77 16.98
N PRO A 64 -2.17 -5.35 16.75
CA PRO A 64 -1.46 -4.57 17.75
C PRO A 64 -2.26 -3.28 17.97
N VAL A 65 -2.88 -3.16 19.15
CA VAL A 65 -3.48 -1.92 19.62
C VAL A 65 -2.32 -0.92 19.70
N ALA A 66 -2.35 0.10 18.85
CA ALA A 66 -1.50 1.26 19.03
C ALA A 66 -1.86 1.88 20.38
N LEU A 67 -1.03 1.64 21.40
CA LEU A 67 -1.18 2.27 22.70
C LEU A 67 -0.99 3.79 22.52
N PRO A 68 -1.80 4.62 23.20
CA PRO A 68 -1.80 6.07 23.08
C PRO A 68 -0.50 6.73 23.55
#